data_AF-A0A285VPV8-F1
#
_entry.id   AF-A0A285VPV8-F1
#
_cell.length_a   1.000
_cell.length_b   1.000
_cell.length_c   1.000
_cell.angle_alpha   90.00
_cell.angle_beta   90.00
_cell.angle_gamma   90.00
#
_symmetry.space_group_name_H-M   'P 1'
#
loop_
_entity.id
_entity.type
_entity.pdbx_description
1 polymer ?
#
loop_
_entity_poly.entity_id
_entity_poly.type
_entity_poly.pdbx_seq_one_letter_code
_entity_poly.pdbx_strand_id
1 'polypeptide(L)' 'MRTTVFRDGPYKTIADVEYATAGWVDWYNNRRLHSTLGNVPSVKYEQDHYSALNPEPEPT' A
#
# COMPACT_ATOMS: atom_id res chain seq x y z
N MET A 1 -9.62 -10.10 -5.71
CA MET A 1 -10.61 -9.03 -6.00
C MET A 1 -9.87 -7.92 -6.74
N ARG A 2 -10.40 -7.43 -7.87
CA ARG A 2 -9.71 -6.46 -8.74
C ARG A 2 -10.58 -5.21 -8.82
N THR A 3 -10.39 -4.32 -7.86
CA THR A 3 -11.19 -3.11 -7.68
C THR A 3 -10.27 -1.92 -7.77
N THR A 4 -10.07 -1.53 -9.01
CA THR A 4 -9.27 -0.37 -9.34
C THR A 4 -10.16 0.86 -9.25
N VAL A 5 -9.64 1.95 -8.68
CA VAL A 5 -10.28 3.29 -8.81
C VAL A 5 -10.45 3.70 -10.26
N PHE A 6 -9.64 3.12 -11.15
CA PHE A 6 -9.76 3.23 -12.59
C PHE A 6 -10.81 2.23 -13.05
N ARG A 7 -12.05 2.70 -13.19
CA ARG A 7 -13.16 1.95 -13.79
C ARG A 7 -13.94 2.85 -14.73
N ASP A 8 -14.59 2.24 -15.71
CA ASP A 8 -15.49 2.95 -16.59
C ASP A 8 -16.83 3.25 -15.90
N GLY A 9 -17.29 4.49 -16.08
CA GLY A 9 -18.57 4.99 -15.59
C GLY A 9 -18.56 5.49 -14.13
N PRO A 10 -19.65 6.16 -13.71
CA PRO A 10 -19.72 6.79 -12.41
C PRO A 10 -19.86 5.79 -11.26
N TYR A 11 -19.37 6.19 -10.09
CA TYR A 11 -19.72 5.58 -8.80
C TYR A 11 -21.15 5.96 -8.45
N LYS A 12 -21.98 4.99 -8.04
CA LYS A 12 -23.41 5.20 -7.82
C LYS A 12 -23.77 5.27 -6.34
N THR A 13 -22.92 4.71 -5.49
CA THR A 13 -23.10 4.67 -4.04
C THR A 13 -21.82 5.06 -3.31
N ILE A 14 -21.96 5.45 -2.05
CA ILE A 14 -20.80 5.67 -1.17
C ILE A 14 -19.98 4.39 -1.02
N ALA A 15 -20.64 3.24 -0.90
CA ALA A 15 -19.98 1.94 -0.81
C ALA A 15 -19.09 1.64 -2.03
N ASP A 16 -19.49 2.06 -3.24
CA ASP A 16 -18.65 1.89 -4.43
C ASP A 16 -17.35 2.71 -4.33
N VAL A 17 -17.42 3.91 -3.76
CA VAL A 17 -16.27 4.81 -3.57
C VAL A 17 -15.35 4.28 -2.47
N GLU A 18 -15.92 3.80 -1.36
CA GLU A 18 -15.15 3.18 -0.27
C GLU A 18 -14.39 1.96 -0.77
N TYR A 19 -15.05 1.08 -1.53
CA TYR A 19 -14.43 -0.10 -2.09
C TYR A 19 -13.30 0.26 -3.06
N ALA A 20 -13.55 1.21 -3.97
CA ALA A 20 -12.53 1.68 -4.90
C ALA A 20 -11.31 2.25 -4.16
N THR A 21 -11.55 3.09 -3.15
CA THR A 21 -10.50 3.69 -2.33
C THR A 21 -9.68 2.63 -1.61
N ALA A 22 -10.33 1.65 -0.97
CA ALA A 22 -9.65 0.53 -0.31
C ALA A 22 -8.77 -0.26 -1.29
N GLY A 23 -9.29 -0.53 -2.50
CA GLY A 23 -8.52 -1.20 -3.55
C GLY A 23 -7.33 -0.38 -4.06
N TRP A 24 -7.46 0.94 -4.16
CA TRP A 24 -6.35 1.81 -4.53
C TRP A 24 -5.28 1.90 -3.45
N VAL A 25 -5.67 2.00 -2.17
CA VAL A 25 -4.73 2.00 -1.04
C VAL A 25 -3.93 0.70 -1.02
N ASP A 26 -4.59 -0.46 -1.18
CA ASP A 26 -3.89 -1.75 -1.29
C ASP A 26 -2.89 -1.77 -2.43
N TRP A 27 -3.31 -1.35 -3.63
CA TRP A 27 -2.41 -1.31 -4.78
C TRP A 27 -1.23 -0.37 -4.56
N TYR A 28 -1.48 0.84 -4.05
CA TYR A 28 -0.45 1.87 -3.86
C TYR A 28 0.61 1.42 -2.84
N ASN A 29 0.18 0.82 -1.73
CA ASN A 29 1.09 0.44 -0.64
C ASN A 29 1.80 -0.89 -0.90
N ASN A 30 1.09 -1.88 -1.46
CA ASN A 30 1.58 -3.26 -1.53
C ASN A 30 2.10 -3.67 -2.91
N ARG A 31 1.73 -2.97 -3.99
CA ARG A 31 1.97 -3.46 -5.36
C ARG A 31 2.65 -2.45 -6.29
N ARG A 32 2.41 -1.14 -6.09
CA ARG A 32 3.04 -0.09 -6.89
C ARG A 32 4.53 -0.01 -6.55
N LEU A 33 5.38 -0.13 -7.57
CA LEU A 33 6.81 0.12 -7.42
C LEU A 33 7.08 1.63 -7.42
N HIS A 34 7.88 2.08 -6.45
CA HIS A 34 8.20 3.50 -6.29
C HIS A 34 9.66 3.77 -6.63
N SER A 35 9.94 4.51 -7.70
CA SER A 35 11.32 4.76 -8.17
C SER A 35 12.20 5.46 -7.14
N THR A 36 11.66 6.47 -6.43
CA THR A 36 12.35 7.14 -5.31
C THR A 36 12.72 6.19 -4.17
N LEU A 37 11.99 5.08 -3.98
CA LEU A 37 12.29 4.07 -2.96
C LEU A 37 13.17 2.93 -3.50
N GLY A 38 13.74 3.08 -4.71
CA GLY A 38 14.53 2.02 -5.35
C GLY A 38 13.69 0.97 -6.07
N ASN A 39 12.50 1.34 -6.56
CA ASN A 39 11.55 0.45 -7.23
C ASN A 39 11.05 -0.70 -6.35
N VAL A 40 10.83 -0.45 -5.06
CA VAL A 40 10.14 -1.37 -4.15
C VAL A 40 8.75 -0.81 -3.79
N PRO A 41 7.81 -1.67 -3.35
CA PRO A 41 6.56 -1.22 -2.74
C PRO A 41 6.80 -0.46 -1.44
N SER A 42 5.93 0.51 -1.13
CA SER A 42 6.03 1.32 0.08
C SER A 42 6.09 0.48 1.36
N VAL A 43 5.25 -0.56 1.46
CA VAL A 43 5.23 -1.44 2.64
C VAL A 43 6.57 -2.12 2.89
N LYS A 44 7.29 -2.47 1.82
CA LYS A 44 8.61 -3.10 1.95
C LYS A 44 9.64 -2.09 2.43
N TYR A 45 9.60 -0.87 1.88
CA TYR A 45 10.50 0.19 2.32
C TYR A 45 10.30 0.52 3.81
N GLU A 46 9.06 0.63 4.27
CA GLU A 46 8.74 0.86 5.68
C GLU A 46 9.19 -0.31 6.55
N GLN A 47 8.93 -1.56 6.15
CA GLN A 47 9.39 -2.75 6.87
C GLN A 47 10.91 -2.76 7.04
N ASP A 48 11.65 -2.48 5.96
CA ASP A 48 13.11 -2.44 5.98
C ASP A 48 13.61 -1.28 6.88
N HIS A 49 12.96 -0.12 6.82
CA HIS A 49 13.25 1.03 7.69
C HIS A 49 13.03 0.73 9.17
N TYR A 50 11.88 0.20 9.55
CA TYR A 50 11.57 -0.14 10.94
C TYR A 50 12.44 -1.29 11.47
N SER A 51 12.78 -2.27 10.62
CA SER A 51 13.72 -3.34 10.99
C SER A 51 15.12 -2.79 11.26
N ALA A 52 15.56 -1.77 10.52
CA ALA A 52 16.84 -1.10 10.75
C ALA A 52 16.82 -0.16 11.96
N LEU A 53 15.66 0.41 12.30
CA LEU A 53 15.46 1.28 13.47
C LEU A 53 15.36 0.52 14.79
N ASN A 54 15.16 -0.81 14.76
CA ASN A 54 15.03 -1.64 15.96
C ASN A 54 16.31 -2.45 16.21
N PRO A 55 17.35 -1.92 16.89
CA PRO A 55 18.38 -2.75 17.49
C PRO A 55 17.87 -3.24 18.85
N GLU A 56 17.21 -4.40 18.92
CA GLU A 56 16.91 -5.02 20.21
C GLU A 56 17.86 -6.21 20.42
N PRO A 57 18.91 -6.07 21.25
CA PRO A 57 19.48 -7.23 21.91
C PRO A 57 18.47 -7.68 22.97
N GLU A 58 17.94 -8.88 22.80
CA GLU A 58 17.15 -9.58 23.82
C GLU A 58 17.94 -9.56 25.15
N PRO A 59 17.38 -9.03 26.27
CA PRO A 59 18.02 -9.15 27.57
C PRO A 59 18.02 -10.63 28.00
N THR A 60 19.22 -11.15 28.29
CA THR A 60 19.45 -12.49 28.91
C THR A 60 18.79 -12.64 30.26
#